data_AF-A0A6J1IAI4-F1
#
_entry.id   AF-A0A6J1IAI4-F1
#
_cell.length_a   1.000
_cell.length_b   1.000
_cell.length_c   1.000
_cell.angle_alpha   90.00
_cell.angle_beta   90.00
_cell.angle_gamma   90.00
#
_symmetry.space_group_name_H-M   'P 1'
#
loop_
_entity.id
_entity.type
_entity.pdbx_description
1 polymer ?
#
loop_
_entity_poly.entity_id
_entity_poly.type
_entity_poly.pdbx_seq_one_letter_code
_entity_poly.pdbx_strand_id
1 'polypeptide(L)'
;MTSMALTDVSDEVSRNGAWVGDRLPKWWPPAVPRRISTANRQEYQIEADRLVRALVDSRMSGRDFMEDDILHLRQICRMSGVKVSFNTENMRDSFYRASVDSVFNIYSRTPINPNSVLINGENGPSFLAGLAEDIGIQNTRAARIISAAVAARMRSCFLQAWALVMQDRHSEADAELLKMCHIVQIFPPDESSPEMEMLTLGLKKHLKVEQRECLMNMFISVCGKDSHKTAAEALGLVCWSPHCCSSCFVGAQTG
;
A
#
# COMPACT_ATOMS: atom_id res chain seq x y z
N MET A 1 58.15 -14.66 -25.93
CA MET A 1 56.91 -15.09 -25.22
C MET A 1 56.93 -14.33 -23.90
N THR A 2 56.22 -13.22 -23.73
CA THR A 2 54.74 -13.13 -23.74
C THR A 2 54.29 -11.74 -24.21
N SER A 3 53.13 -11.74 -24.83
CA SER A 3 52.44 -10.68 -25.57
C SER A 3 51.82 -9.58 -24.69
N MET A 4 51.70 -8.39 -25.31
CA MET A 4 50.76 -7.24 -25.17
C MET A 4 49.59 -7.42 -24.17
N ALA A 5 49.08 -6.38 -23.49
CA ALA A 5 48.58 -5.16 -24.11
C ALA A 5 48.36 -3.97 -23.13
N LEU A 6 48.51 -2.77 -23.71
CA LEU A 6 47.87 -1.50 -23.36
C LEU A 6 46.35 -1.59 -23.60
N THR A 7 45.53 -1.03 -22.69
CA THR A 7 44.28 -0.27 -22.96
C THR A 7 43.84 0.30 -21.60
N ASP A 8 43.90 1.60 -21.36
CA ASP A 8 43.10 2.72 -21.90
C ASP A 8 41.79 2.95 -21.15
N VAL A 9 41.61 4.23 -20.84
CA VAL A 9 40.52 4.90 -20.17
C VAL A 9 39.30 4.90 -21.08
N SER A 10 38.13 4.52 -20.56
CA SER A 10 36.81 5.15 -20.77
C SER A 10 35.70 4.20 -20.31
N ASP A 11 34.87 4.67 -19.39
CA ASP A 11 33.41 4.71 -19.54
C ASP A 11 32.74 5.03 -18.19
N GLU A 12 32.71 6.33 -17.87
CA GLU A 12 31.50 6.89 -17.30
C GLU A 12 30.41 6.78 -18.36
N VAL A 13 29.41 5.92 -18.18
CA VAL A 13 28.03 6.09 -18.66
C VAL A 13 27.15 4.99 -18.06
N SER A 14 25.94 5.40 -17.63
CA SER A 14 24.78 4.57 -17.26
C SER A 14 24.82 3.80 -15.93
N ARG A 15 24.68 4.53 -14.82
CA ARG A 15 23.83 4.05 -13.71
C ARG A 15 22.36 4.22 -14.11
N ASN A 16 21.92 3.35 -15.03
CA ASN A 16 20.50 3.12 -15.27
C ASN A 16 19.89 2.51 -14.01
N GLY A 17 18.67 2.91 -13.66
CA GLY A 17 17.88 2.37 -12.57
C GLY A 17 17.66 0.87 -12.70
N ALA A 18 18.63 0.09 -12.22
CA ALA A 18 18.52 -1.34 -12.08
C ALA A 18 17.57 -1.62 -10.91
N TRP A 19 16.35 -2.01 -11.26
CA TRP A 19 15.41 -2.65 -10.35
C TRP A 19 16.13 -3.80 -9.66
N VAL A 20 16.30 -3.71 -8.34
CA VAL A 20 16.73 -4.86 -7.54
C VAL A 20 15.53 -5.81 -7.53
N GLY A 21 15.60 -6.81 -8.41
CA GLY A 21 14.52 -7.71 -8.77
C GLY A 21 14.08 -8.66 -7.66
N ASP A 22 12.85 -9.15 -7.84
CA ASP A 22 12.24 -10.39 -7.34
C ASP A 22 12.17 -10.69 -5.85
N ARG A 23 12.68 -9.82 -4.98
CA ARG A 23 12.51 -10.01 -3.55
C ARG A 23 11.12 -9.55 -3.10
N LEU A 24 10.39 -10.45 -2.45
CA LEU A 24 9.14 -10.09 -1.77
C LEU A 24 9.45 -9.22 -0.54
N PRO A 25 8.59 -8.22 -0.24
CA PRO A 25 8.72 -7.42 0.97
C PRO A 25 8.68 -8.29 2.24
N LYS A 26 9.31 -7.83 3.33
CA LYS A 26 9.38 -8.60 4.59
C LYS A 26 8.02 -8.93 5.20
N TRP A 27 7.02 -8.08 4.95
CA TRP A 27 5.65 -8.26 5.41
C TRP A 27 4.84 -9.23 4.55
N TRP A 28 5.36 -9.65 3.39
CA TRP A 28 4.68 -10.63 2.56
C TRP A 28 4.62 -11.97 3.30
N PRO A 29 3.43 -12.61 3.40
CA PRO A 29 3.27 -13.81 4.20
C PRO A 29 4.07 -14.98 3.60
N PRO A 30 4.59 -15.90 4.45
CA PRO A 30 5.20 -17.12 3.95
C PRO A 30 4.15 -17.97 3.20
N ALA A 31 4.60 -18.82 2.29
CA ALA A 31 3.72 -19.77 1.63
C ALA A 31 3.19 -20.77 2.66
N VAL A 32 1.90 -20.66 3.01
CA VAL A 32 1.23 -21.58 3.94
C VAL A 32 0.32 -22.51 3.14
N PRO A 33 0.48 -23.85 3.24
CA PRO A 33 -0.44 -24.79 2.62
C PRO A 33 -1.87 -24.58 3.14
N ARG A 34 -2.82 -24.38 2.24
CA ARG A 34 -4.23 -24.22 2.61
C ARG A 34 -4.84 -25.56 2.99
N ARG A 35 -5.64 -25.57 4.05
CA ARG A 35 -6.57 -26.67 4.32
C ARG A 35 -7.77 -26.52 3.40
N ILE A 36 -7.75 -27.23 2.28
CA ILE A 36 -8.79 -27.19 1.26
C ILE A 36 -9.76 -28.33 1.52
N SER A 37 -11.06 -28.01 1.56
CA SER A 37 -12.09 -29.05 1.42
C SER A 37 -12.27 -29.35 -0.06
N THR A 38 -12.07 -30.61 -0.46
CA THR A 38 -12.34 -31.05 -1.84
C THR A 38 -13.81 -31.43 -2.05
N ALA A 39 -14.62 -31.46 -0.99
CA ALA A 39 -16.05 -31.71 -1.10
C ALA A 39 -16.72 -30.56 -1.87
N ASN A 40 -17.60 -30.90 -2.81
CA ASN A 40 -18.37 -29.96 -3.63
C ASN A 40 -17.54 -28.93 -4.43
N ARG A 41 -16.26 -29.23 -4.71
CA ARG A 41 -15.36 -28.33 -5.45
C ARG A 41 -15.94 -27.83 -6.78
N GLN A 42 -16.67 -28.68 -7.50
CA GLN A 42 -17.29 -28.32 -8.78
C GLN A 42 -18.42 -27.29 -8.61
N GLU A 43 -19.24 -27.41 -7.56
CA GLU A 43 -20.29 -26.45 -7.24
C GLU A 43 -19.68 -25.09 -6.88
N TYR A 44 -18.63 -25.09 -6.05
CA TYR A 44 -17.89 -23.88 -5.72
C TYR A 44 -17.19 -23.24 -6.93
N GLN A 45 -16.70 -24.04 -7.89
CA GLN A 45 -16.15 -23.51 -9.14
C GLN A 45 -17.23 -22.79 -9.94
N ILE A 46 -18.43 -23.40 -10.08
CA ILE A 46 -19.57 -22.78 -10.77
C ILE A 46 -20.00 -21.48 -10.07
N GLU A 47 -20.06 -21.47 -8.74
CA GLU A 47 -20.40 -20.30 -7.95
C GLU A 47 -19.37 -19.17 -8.15
N ALA A 48 -18.07 -19.49 -8.04
CA ALA A 48 -16.99 -18.53 -8.23
C ALA A 48 -16.97 -17.95 -9.65
N ASP A 49 -17.13 -18.79 -10.68
CA ASP A 49 -17.18 -18.36 -12.08
C ASP A 49 -18.43 -17.52 -12.37
N ARG A 50 -19.54 -17.78 -11.69
CA ARG A 50 -20.76 -16.95 -11.76
C ARG A 50 -20.53 -15.59 -11.12
N LEU A 51 -19.89 -15.54 -9.95
CA LEU A 51 -19.57 -14.30 -9.27
C LEU A 51 -18.61 -13.44 -10.09
N VAL A 52 -17.55 -14.03 -10.66
CA VAL A 52 -16.61 -13.31 -11.53
C VAL A 52 -17.31 -12.72 -12.76
N ARG A 53 -18.20 -13.47 -13.41
CA ARG A 53 -19.00 -12.93 -14.52
C ARG A 53 -19.84 -11.73 -14.10
N ALA A 54 -20.55 -11.83 -12.98
CA ALA A 54 -21.35 -10.72 -12.45
C ALA A 54 -20.48 -9.49 -12.12
N LEU A 55 -19.29 -9.70 -11.56
CA LEU A 55 -18.33 -8.63 -11.26
C LEU A 55 -17.84 -7.93 -12.53
N VAL A 56 -17.49 -8.71 -13.56
CA VAL A 56 -17.05 -8.17 -14.86
C VAL A 56 -18.19 -7.39 -15.51
N ASP A 57 -19.40 -7.94 -15.57
CA ASP A 57 -20.57 -7.26 -16.15
C ASP A 57 -20.89 -5.96 -15.40
N SER A 58 -20.82 -5.98 -14.07
CA SER A 58 -20.99 -4.79 -13.23
C SER A 58 -19.94 -3.72 -13.55
N ARG A 59 -18.67 -4.12 -13.67
CA ARG A 59 -17.61 -3.19 -14.07
C ARG A 59 -17.84 -2.62 -15.46
N MET A 60 -18.21 -3.45 -16.43
CA MET A 60 -18.48 -3.00 -17.80
C MET A 60 -19.65 -2.02 -17.87
N SER A 61 -20.58 -2.08 -16.92
CA SER A 61 -21.65 -1.10 -16.75
C SER A 61 -21.24 0.18 -15.98
N GLY A 62 -19.95 0.34 -15.68
CA GLY A 62 -19.39 1.54 -15.03
C GLY A 62 -19.45 1.53 -13.50
N ARG A 63 -19.83 0.42 -12.86
CA ARG A 63 -19.83 0.31 -11.39
C ARG A 63 -18.47 -0.15 -10.88
N ASP A 64 -18.18 0.18 -9.63
CA ASP A 64 -16.98 -0.30 -8.93
C ASP A 64 -17.20 -1.69 -8.32
N PHE A 65 -16.11 -2.34 -7.94
CA PHE A 65 -16.16 -3.62 -7.21
C PHE A 65 -16.58 -3.36 -5.76
N MET A 66 -17.59 -4.09 -5.30
CA MET A 66 -18.09 -3.94 -3.92
C MET A 66 -17.22 -4.73 -2.95
N GLU A 67 -17.09 -4.23 -1.72
CA GLU A 67 -16.33 -4.88 -0.64
C GLU A 67 -16.86 -6.30 -0.38
N ASP A 68 -18.19 -6.46 -0.30
CA ASP A 68 -18.84 -7.76 -0.06
C ASP A 68 -18.53 -8.80 -1.15
N ASP A 69 -18.50 -8.39 -2.42
CA ASP A 69 -18.18 -9.29 -3.53
C ASP A 69 -16.72 -9.77 -3.49
N ILE A 70 -15.80 -8.87 -3.12
CA ILE A 70 -14.37 -9.19 -2.94
C ILE A 70 -14.20 -10.19 -1.79
N LEU A 71 -14.88 -9.95 -0.67
CA LEU A 71 -14.87 -10.86 0.49
C LEU A 71 -15.49 -12.22 0.12
N HIS A 72 -16.61 -12.24 -0.59
CA HIS A 72 -17.28 -13.48 -1.00
C HIS A 72 -16.41 -14.31 -1.94
N LEU A 73 -15.80 -13.69 -2.95
CA LEU A 73 -14.90 -14.39 -3.87
C LEU A 73 -13.71 -15.01 -3.13
N ARG A 74 -13.06 -14.24 -2.24
CA ARG A 74 -11.96 -14.75 -1.42
C ARG A 74 -12.40 -15.92 -0.54
N GLN A 75 -13.60 -15.83 0.05
CA GLN A 75 -14.13 -16.89 0.91
C GLN A 75 -14.33 -18.20 0.13
N ILE A 76 -14.97 -18.15 -1.06
CA ILE A 76 -15.17 -19.34 -1.90
C ILE A 76 -13.83 -19.99 -2.25
N CYS A 77 -12.88 -19.19 -2.76
CA CYS A 77 -11.58 -19.69 -3.20
C CYS A 77 -10.76 -20.26 -2.03
N ARG A 78 -10.83 -19.63 -0.84
CA ARG A 78 -10.13 -20.10 0.35
C ARG A 78 -10.66 -21.43 0.86
N MET A 79 -11.98 -21.61 0.94
CA MET A 79 -12.58 -22.83 1.50
C MET A 79 -12.44 -24.05 0.56
N SER A 80 -12.60 -23.82 -0.75
CA SER A 80 -12.71 -24.89 -1.75
C SER A 80 -11.44 -25.08 -2.59
N GLY A 81 -10.48 -24.15 -2.51
CA GLY A 81 -9.25 -24.17 -3.30
C GLY A 81 -9.48 -23.95 -4.79
N VAL A 82 -10.66 -23.47 -5.20
CA VAL A 82 -10.92 -23.09 -6.58
C VAL A 82 -10.10 -21.86 -6.94
N LYS A 83 -9.74 -21.77 -8.22
CA LYS A 83 -9.07 -20.61 -8.82
C LYS A 83 -10.01 -20.04 -9.86
N VAL A 84 -9.94 -18.74 -10.05
CA VAL A 84 -10.77 -18.02 -11.01
C VAL A 84 -9.91 -17.28 -12.02
N SER A 85 -10.45 -17.10 -13.22
CA SER A 85 -9.82 -16.35 -14.28
C SER A 85 -10.72 -15.19 -14.71
N PHE A 86 -10.12 -14.03 -14.93
CA PHE A 86 -10.79 -12.88 -15.54
C PHE A 86 -10.54 -12.86 -17.05
N ASN A 87 -11.43 -12.22 -17.80
CA ASN A 87 -11.36 -12.15 -19.26
C ASN A 87 -10.08 -11.47 -19.78
N THR A 88 -9.53 -10.52 -19.02
CA THR A 88 -8.32 -9.77 -19.40
C THR A 88 -7.42 -9.52 -18.19
N GLU A 89 -6.12 -9.33 -18.42
CA GLU A 89 -5.18 -8.93 -17.37
C GLU A 89 -5.57 -7.59 -16.74
N ASN A 90 -6.01 -6.63 -17.55
CA ASN A 90 -6.40 -5.32 -17.06
C ASN A 90 -7.58 -5.42 -16.08
N MET A 91 -8.54 -6.31 -16.36
CA MET A 91 -9.67 -6.50 -15.47
C MET A 91 -9.26 -7.17 -14.16
N ARG A 92 -8.44 -8.21 -14.24
CA ARG A 92 -7.85 -8.88 -13.07
C ARG A 92 -7.08 -7.88 -12.18
N ASP A 93 -6.22 -7.07 -12.79
CA ASP A 93 -5.40 -6.09 -12.07
C ASP A 93 -6.25 -4.97 -11.46
N SER A 94 -7.30 -4.52 -12.15
CA SER A 94 -8.25 -3.54 -11.62
C SER A 94 -9.03 -4.10 -10.43
N PHE A 95 -9.47 -5.35 -10.51
CA PHE A 95 -10.11 -6.04 -9.39
C PHE A 95 -9.16 -6.17 -8.20
N TYR A 96 -7.89 -6.53 -8.44
CA TYR A 96 -6.90 -6.64 -7.38
C TYR A 96 -6.62 -5.29 -6.72
N ARG A 97 -6.48 -4.20 -7.49
CA ARG A 97 -6.30 -2.84 -6.96
C ARG A 97 -7.49 -2.41 -6.09
N ALA A 98 -8.72 -2.65 -6.53
CA ALA A 98 -9.90 -2.40 -5.73
C ALA A 98 -9.91 -3.22 -4.43
N SER A 99 -9.48 -4.48 -4.50
CA SER A 99 -9.34 -5.34 -3.31
C SER A 99 -8.33 -4.79 -2.31
N VAL A 100 -7.18 -4.28 -2.77
CA VAL A 100 -6.20 -3.61 -1.93
C VAL A 100 -6.81 -2.39 -1.25
N ASP A 101 -7.55 -1.57 -1.99
CA ASP A 101 -8.22 -0.39 -1.43
C ASP A 101 -9.30 -0.74 -0.41
N SER A 102 -10.09 -1.80 -0.64
CA SER A 102 -11.03 -2.32 0.35
C SER A 102 -10.34 -2.74 1.64
N VAL A 103 -9.22 -3.48 1.56
CA VAL A 103 -8.42 -3.86 2.73
C VAL A 103 -7.89 -2.63 3.48
N PHE A 104 -7.36 -1.64 2.77
CA PHE A 104 -6.91 -0.38 3.38
C PHE A 104 -8.05 0.37 4.06
N ASN A 105 -9.25 0.37 3.47
CA ASN A 105 -10.42 1.01 4.06
C ASN A 105 -10.89 0.30 5.33
N ILE A 106 -10.82 -1.04 5.38
CA ILE A 106 -11.10 -1.82 6.61
C ILE A 106 -10.14 -1.40 7.73
N TYR A 107 -8.83 -1.33 7.46
CA TYR A 107 -7.84 -0.87 8.44
C TYR A 107 -8.02 0.60 8.85
N SER A 108 -8.44 1.45 7.91
CA SER A 108 -8.70 2.87 8.17
C SER A 108 -9.91 3.09 9.07
N ARG A 109 -10.89 2.19 9.05
CA ARG A 109 -12.11 2.25 9.88
C ARG A 109 -11.91 1.65 11.28
N THR A 110 -10.82 0.92 11.52
CA THR A 110 -10.64 0.17 12.76
C THR A 110 -9.93 1.02 13.83
N PRO A 111 -10.54 1.24 15.01
CA PRO A 111 -9.96 2.09 16.07
C PRO A 111 -8.95 1.36 16.99
N ILE A 112 -8.71 0.06 16.78
CA ILE A 112 -7.89 -0.82 17.63
C ILE A 112 -6.57 -1.17 16.92
N ASN A 113 -5.57 -1.64 17.68
CA ASN A 113 -4.34 -2.27 17.19
C ASN A 113 -4.58 -3.04 15.87
N PRO A 114 -4.03 -2.61 14.72
CA PRO A 114 -4.37 -3.17 13.42
C PRO A 114 -3.98 -4.65 13.30
N ASN A 115 -3.09 -5.14 14.16
CA ASN A 115 -2.68 -6.54 14.19
C ASN A 115 -3.78 -7.52 14.64
N SER A 116 -4.86 -7.04 15.29
CA SER A 116 -5.98 -7.89 15.70
C SER A 116 -7.09 -8.01 14.65
N VAL A 117 -7.02 -7.24 13.56
CA VAL A 117 -8.06 -7.21 12.53
C VAL A 117 -7.94 -8.43 11.63
N LEU A 118 -9.05 -9.18 11.52
CA LEU A 118 -9.17 -10.33 10.63
C LEU A 118 -10.22 -10.05 9.55
N ILE A 119 -9.82 -10.21 8.29
CA ILE A 119 -10.64 -10.10 7.09
C ILE A 119 -10.93 -11.54 6.64
N ASN A 120 -12.19 -11.97 6.73
CA ASN A 120 -12.58 -13.37 6.55
C ASN A 120 -11.75 -14.36 7.39
N GLY A 121 -11.31 -13.98 8.60
CA GLY A 121 -10.47 -14.83 9.43
C GLY A 121 -9.00 -14.95 8.96
N GLU A 122 -8.52 -13.97 8.17
CA GLU A 122 -7.12 -13.82 7.75
C GLU A 122 -6.63 -12.40 8.07
N ASN A 123 -5.33 -12.21 8.34
CA ASN A 123 -4.80 -10.84 8.37
C ASN A 123 -4.71 -10.28 6.92
N GLY A 124 -4.63 -8.96 6.78
CA GLY A 124 -4.61 -8.26 5.49
C GLY A 124 -3.55 -8.77 4.51
N PRO A 125 -2.28 -8.94 4.92
CA PRO A 125 -1.25 -9.51 4.05
C PRO A 125 -1.59 -10.91 3.54
N SER A 126 -2.11 -11.80 4.40
CA SER A 126 -2.52 -13.16 4.01
C SER A 126 -3.73 -13.16 3.09
N PHE A 127 -4.71 -12.30 3.36
CA PHE A 127 -5.88 -12.12 2.51
C PHE A 127 -5.46 -11.72 1.09
N LEU A 128 -4.64 -10.68 0.95
CA LEU A 128 -4.23 -10.15 -0.35
C LEU A 128 -3.27 -11.08 -1.10
N ALA A 129 -2.36 -11.75 -0.40
CA ALA A 129 -1.48 -12.75 -1.02
C ALA A 129 -2.26 -13.96 -1.52
N GLY A 130 -3.22 -14.44 -0.72
CA GLY A 130 -4.07 -15.53 -1.13
C GLY A 130 -5.02 -15.15 -2.27
N LEU A 131 -5.59 -13.94 -2.25
CA LEU A 131 -6.43 -13.46 -3.35
C LEU A 131 -5.63 -13.36 -4.66
N ALA A 132 -4.37 -12.89 -4.59
CA ALA A 132 -3.49 -12.88 -5.76
C ALA A 132 -3.30 -14.28 -6.34
N GLU A 133 -3.10 -15.29 -5.50
CA GLU A 133 -2.99 -16.69 -5.93
C GLU A 133 -4.31 -17.20 -6.56
N ASP A 134 -5.45 -16.85 -5.99
CA ASP A 134 -6.78 -17.30 -6.43
C ASP A 134 -7.11 -16.81 -7.85
N ILE A 135 -6.71 -15.57 -8.17
CA ILE A 135 -6.97 -14.92 -9.46
C ILE A 135 -5.79 -15.02 -10.43
N GLY A 136 -4.69 -15.66 -10.03
CA GLY A 136 -3.52 -15.92 -10.88
C GLY A 136 -2.60 -14.72 -11.10
N ILE A 137 -2.40 -13.85 -10.10
CA ILE A 137 -1.35 -12.80 -10.09
C ILE A 137 -0.09 -13.35 -9.42
N GLN A 138 1.08 -13.10 -10.03
CA GLN A 138 2.37 -13.41 -9.42
C GLN A 138 2.60 -12.62 -8.13
N ASN A 139 3.09 -13.26 -7.07
CA ASN A 139 3.31 -12.63 -5.76
C ASN A 139 4.16 -11.35 -5.84
N THR A 140 5.21 -11.33 -6.65
CA THR A 140 6.05 -10.14 -6.83
C THR A 140 5.29 -8.98 -7.47
N ARG A 141 4.44 -9.24 -8.46
CA ARG A 141 3.56 -8.24 -9.09
C ARG A 141 2.51 -7.74 -8.10
N ALA A 142 1.88 -8.65 -7.35
CA ALA A 142 0.90 -8.32 -6.32
C ALA A 142 1.49 -7.43 -5.20
N ALA A 143 2.68 -7.79 -4.69
CA ALA A 143 3.41 -7.02 -3.69
C ALA A 143 3.76 -5.60 -4.18
N ARG A 144 4.16 -5.47 -5.46
CA ARG A 144 4.40 -4.15 -6.08
C ARG A 144 3.12 -3.32 -6.17
N ILE A 145 2.00 -3.92 -6.55
CA ILE A 145 0.70 -3.22 -6.59
C ILE A 145 0.35 -2.68 -5.19
N ILE A 146 0.51 -3.50 -4.14
CA ILE A 146 0.25 -3.07 -2.76
C ILE A 146 1.21 -1.96 -2.35
N SER A 147 2.52 -2.11 -2.59
CA SER A 147 3.53 -1.11 -2.21
C SER A 147 3.26 0.25 -2.89
N ALA A 148 2.91 0.22 -4.18
CA ALA A 148 2.51 1.41 -4.92
C ALA A 148 1.22 2.03 -4.35
N ALA A 149 0.26 1.21 -3.94
CA ALA A 149 -0.96 1.68 -3.30
C ALA A 149 -0.69 2.31 -1.92
N VAL A 150 0.20 1.74 -1.11
CA VAL A 150 0.62 2.34 0.17
C VAL A 150 1.22 3.72 -0.08
N ALA A 151 2.17 3.85 -1.01
CA ALA A 151 2.79 5.14 -1.33
C ALA A 151 1.77 6.16 -1.86
N ALA A 152 0.85 5.75 -2.74
CA ALA A 152 -0.22 6.61 -3.23
C ALA A 152 -1.16 7.07 -2.09
N ARG A 153 -1.52 6.18 -1.18
CA ARG A 153 -2.35 6.48 -0.01
C ARG A 153 -1.63 7.42 0.96
N MET A 154 -0.34 7.21 1.22
CA MET A 154 0.49 8.13 2.02
C MET A 154 0.49 9.53 1.44
N ARG A 155 0.70 9.65 0.12
CA ARG A 155 0.65 10.94 -0.57
C ARG A 155 -0.67 11.64 -0.32
N SER A 156 -1.77 10.95 -0.61
CA SER A 156 -3.12 11.52 -0.49
C SER A 156 -3.42 11.93 0.95
N CYS A 157 -3.06 11.08 1.92
CA CYS A 157 -3.25 11.34 3.34
C CYS A 157 -2.51 12.60 3.79
N PHE A 158 -1.22 12.76 3.46
CA PHE A 158 -0.47 13.96 3.84
C PHE A 158 -1.02 15.24 3.21
N LEU A 159 -1.41 15.19 1.93
CA LEU A 159 -2.00 16.34 1.26
C LEU A 159 -3.37 16.70 1.86
N GLN A 160 -4.18 15.70 2.18
CA GLN A 160 -5.50 15.89 2.79
C GLN A 160 -5.37 16.43 4.22
N ALA A 161 -4.48 15.85 5.03
CA ALA A 161 -4.19 16.34 6.37
C ALA A 161 -3.72 17.79 6.34
N TRP A 162 -2.85 18.15 5.39
CA TRP A 162 -2.43 19.54 5.22
C TRP A 162 -3.60 20.46 4.84
N ALA A 163 -4.46 20.04 3.92
CA ALA A 163 -5.65 20.81 3.56
C ALA A 163 -6.58 21.04 4.77
N LEU A 164 -6.73 20.04 5.65
CA LEU A 164 -7.51 20.15 6.88
C LEU A 164 -6.85 21.08 7.91
N VAL A 165 -5.53 21.04 8.05
CA VAL A 165 -4.76 21.99 8.88
C VAL A 165 -4.96 23.42 8.40
N MET A 166 -4.93 23.67 7.09
CA MET A 166 -5.21 25.00 6.52
C MET A 166 -6.67 25.46 6.74
N GLN A 167 -7.57 24.55 7.07
CA GLN A 167 -8.97 24.84 7.41
C GLN A 167 -9.23 24.91 8.93
N ASP A 168 -8.19 24.88 9.77
CA ASP A 168 -8.29 24.83 11.24
C ASP A 168 -9.02 23.57 11.76
N ARG A 169 -9.08 22.51 10.94
CA ARG A 169 -9.74 21.22 11.25
C ARG A 169 -8.74 20.20 11.76
N HIS A 170 -8.03 20.54 12.83
CA HIS A 170 -6.91 19.76 13.36
C HIS A 170 -7.31 18.34 13.80
N SER A 171 -8.46 18.16 14.46
CA SER A 171 -8.95 16.84 14.87
C SER A 171 -9.21 15.90 13.69
N GLU A 172 -9.66 16.45 12.56
CA GLU A 172 -9.88 15.69 11.34
C GLU A 172 -8.57 15.38 10.62
N ALA A 173 -7.59 16.29 10.66
CA ALA A 173 -6.25 16.04 10.17
C ALA A 173 -5.59 14.89 10.93
N ASP A 174 -5.70 14.87 12.27
CA ASP A 174 -5.19 13.79 13.11
C ASP A 174 -5.88 12.46 12.78
N ALA A 175 -7.20 12.46 12.62
CA ALA A 175 -7.96 11.28 12.22
C ALA A 175 -7.54 10.78 10.83
N GLU A 176 -7.21 11.67 9.90
CA GLU A 176 -6.71 11.29 8.57
C GLU A 176 -5.31 10.66 8.64
N LEU A 177 -4.40 11.24 9.43
CA LEU A 177 -3.06 10.67 9.64
C LEU A 177 -3.12 9.32 10.36
N LEU A 178 -4.05 9.13 11.31
CA LEU A 178 -4.23 7.86 12.03
C LEU A 178 -4.56 6.70 11.10
N LYS A 179 -5.41 6.92 10.10
CA LYS A 179 -5.74 5.91 9.07
C LYS A 179 -4.48 5.41 8.37
N MET A 180 -3.55 6.31 8.09
CA MET A 180 -2.28 5.96 7.44
C MET A 180 -1.34 5.22 8.39
N CYS A 181 -1.31 5.55 9.70
CA CYS A 181 -0.51 4.81 10.68
C CYS A 181 -0.79 3.30 10.62
N HIS A 182 -2.08 2.92 10.60
CA HIS A 182 -2.49 1.52 10.56
C HIS A 182 -2.02 0.82 9.28
N ILE A 183 -2.14 1.48 8.13
CA ILE A 183 -1.71 0.92 6.85
C ILE A 183 -0.18 0.73 6.82
N VAL A 184 0.61 1.72 7.26
CA VAL A 184 2.08 1.62 7.29
C VAL A 184 2.56 0.54 8.28
N GLN A 185 1.86 0.35 9.39
CA GLN A 185 2.21 -0.70 10.36
C GLN A 185 2.02 -2.12 9.78
N ILE A 186 0.99 -2.33 8.96
CA ILE A 186 0.70 -3.64 8.35
C ILE A 186 1.50 -3.85 7.06
N PHE A 187 1.68 -2.79 6.27
CA PHE A 187 2.37 -2.81 4.98
C PHE A 187 3.51 -1.78 4.98
N PRO A 188 4.56 -1.99 5.79
CA PRO A 188 5.67 -1.05 5.86
C PRO A 188 6.37 -0.96 4.50
N PRO A 189 6.49 0.24 3.90
CA PRO A 189 7.26 0.44 2.69
C PRO A 189 8.72 0.04 2.88
N ASP A 190 9.33 -0.51 1.83
CA ASP A 190 10.78 -0.72 1.81
C ASP A 190 11.50 0.63 1.71
N GLU A 191 12.55 0.77 2.51
CA GLU A 191 13.40 1.97 2.52
C GLU A 191 14.04 2.20 1.15
N SER A 192 14.03 3.45 0.68
CA SER A 192 14.60 3.85 -0.61
C SER A 192 13.99 3.10 -1.80
N SER A 193 12.72 2.70 -1.70
CA SER A 193 11.99 2.10 -2.82
C SER A 193 11.58 3.16 -3.87
N PRO A 194 11.43 2.77 -5.15
CA PRO A 194 10.97 3.69 -6.20
C PRO A 194 9.62 4.34 -5.87
N GLU A 195 8.72 3.61 -5.23
CA GLU A 195 7.41 4.10 -4.79
C GLU A 195 7.54 5.23 -3.75
N MET A 196 8.45 5.05 -2.77
CA MET A 196 8.74 6.07 -1.76
C MET A 196 9.45 7.29 -2.36
N GLU A 197 10.39 7.10 -3.30
CA GLU A 197 11.03 8.21 -4.00
C GLU A 197 10.01 9.06 -4.76
N MET A 198 9.10 8.42 -5.50
CA MET A 198 8.02 9.09 -6.22
C MET A 198 7.06 9.83 -5.28
N LEU A 199 6.69 9.21 -4.15
CA LEU A 199 5.91 9.84 -3.09
C LEU A 199 6.58 11.12 -2.61
N THR A 200 7.84 11.04 -2.20
CA THR A 200 8.63 12.16 -1.68
C THR A 200 8.78 13.28 -2.69
N LEU A 201 9.16 12.96 -3.93
CA LEU A 201 9.29 13.93 -5.00
C LEU A 201 7.98 14.68 -5.23
N GLY A 202 6.87 13.97 -5.28
CA GLY A 202 5.62 14.65 -5.53
C GLY A 202 5.08 15.41 -4.29
N LEU A 203 5.41 15.02 -3.05
CA LEU A 203 5.06 15.83 -1.87
C LEU A 203 5.85 17.14 -1.86
N LYS A 204 7.14 17.10 -2.21
CA LYS A 204 7.98 18.30 -2.38
C LYS A 204 7.44 19.28 -3.43
N LYS A 205 6.69 18.80 -4.43
CA LYS A 205 6.04 19.67 -5.44
C LYS A 205 4.87 20.49 -4.88
N HIS A 206 4.23 20.04 -3.80
CA HIS A 206 3.04 20.71 -3.25
C HIS A 206 3.26 21.30 -1.86
N LEU A 207 4.29 20.85 -1.13
CA LEU A 207 4.53 21.23 0.26
C LEU A 207 5.92 21.83 0.46
N LYS A 208 5.97 22.97 1.14
CA LYS A 208 7.23 23.59 1.59
C LYS A 208 7.90 22.77 2.69
N VAL A 209 9.16 23.07 3.02
CA VAL A 209 9.91 22.36 4.06
C VAL A 209 9.19 22.46 5.40
N GLU A 210 8.75 23.65 5.78
CA GLU A 210 8.12 23.95 7.07
C GLU A 210 6.78 23.20 7.22
N GLN A 211 6.04 23.07 6.12
CA GLN A 211 4.76 22.34 6.07
C GLN A 211 4.98 20.84 6.26
N ARG A 212 6.05 20.30 5.65
CA ARG A 212 6.44 18.90 5.80
C ARG A 212 6.90 18.62 7.24
N GLU A 213 7.64 19.53 7.86
CA GLU A 213 8.04 19.42 9.27
C GLU A 213 6.83 19.49 10.22
N CYS A 214 5.85 20.34 9.94
CA CYS A 214 4.58 20.38 10.69
C CYS A 214 3.83 19.04 10.62
N LEU A 215 3.64 18.50 9.40
CA LEU A 215 3.02 17.19 9.21
C LEU A 215 3.79 16.06 9.90
N MET A 216 5.12 16.13 9.90
CA MET A 216 5.98 15.16 10.59
C MET A 216 5.68 15.13 12.10
N ASN A 217 5.61 16.30 12.73
CA ASN A 217 5.29 16.42 14.16
C ASN A 217 3.90 15.85 14.47
N MET A 218 2.90 16.18 13.66
CA MET A 218 1.54 15.65 13.81
C MET A 218 1.53 14.13 13.66
N PHE A 219 2.20 13.60 12.64
CA PHE A 219 2.24 12.15 12.39
C PHE A 219 2.91 11.40 13.55
N ILE A 220 4.01 11.91 14.12
CA ILE A 220 4.64 11.32 15.32
C ILE A 220 3.69 11.33 16.51
N SER A 221 2.96 12.43 16.71
CA SER A 221 2.00 12.57 17.79
C SER A 221 0.88 11.53 17.70
N VAL A 222 0.42 11.23 16.48
CA VAL A 222 -0.69 10.29 16.23
C VAL A 222 -0.23 8.83 16.16
N CYS A 223 0.87 8.53 15.47
CA CYS A 223 1.32 7.16 15.23
C CYS A 223 2.29 6.59 16.29
N GLY A 224 2.83 7.44 17.16
CA GLY A 224 3.92 7.06 18.06
C GLY A 224 5.30 6.98 17.39
N LYS A 225 6.32 6.61 18.16
CA LYS A 225 7.74 6.76 17.76
C LYS A 225 8.22 5.78 16.69
N ASP A 226 7.54 4.65 16.51
CA ASP A 226 8.03 3.55 15.67
C ASP A 226 7.89 3.81 14.17
N SER A 227 6.94 4.66 13.76
CA SER A 227 6.69 5.00 12.34
C SER A 227 7.47 6.23 11.85
N HIS A 228 8.38 6.76 12.67
CA HIS A 228 9.14 7.98 12.39
C HIS A 228 9.97 7.87 11.10
N LYS A 229 10.69 6.77 10.90
CA LYS A 229 11.63 6.65 9.78
C LYS A 229 10.93 6.70 8.42
N THR A 230 9.84 5.95 8.27
CA THR A 230 9.03 5.91 7.04
C THR A 230 8.40 7.27 6.74
N ALA A 231 7.87 7.96 7.74
CA ALA A 231 7.29 9.28 7.58
C ALA A 231 8.35 10.33 7.21
N ALA A 232 9.53 10.29 7.85
CA ALA A 232 10.64 11.18 7.52
C ALA A 232 11.12 10.98 6.08
N GLU A 233 11.21 9.73 5.61
CA GLU A 233 11.54 9.43 4.22
C GLU A 233 10.48 9.96 3.24
N ALA A 234 9.21 9.64 3.47
CA ALA A 234 8.09 10.11 2.66
C ALA A 234 8.02 11.64 2.57
N LEU A 235 8.22 12.32 3.70
CA LEU A 235 8.25 13.77 3.76
C LEU A 235 9.59 14.34 3.29
N GLY A 236 10.60 13.54 2.94
CA GLY A 236 11.88 14.00 2.44
C GLY A 236 12.68 14.81 3.47
N LEU A 237 12.65 14.37 4.72
CA LEU A 237 13.27 14.98 5.90
C LEU A 237 14.33 14.04 6.52
N VAL A 238 15.15 13.37 5.70
CA VAL A 238 16.03 12.24 6.10
C VAL A 238 17.17 12.60 7.08
N CYS A 239 17.15 13.79 7.70
CA CYS A 239 18.02 14.22 8.81
C CYS A 239 17.23 14.98 9.89
N TRP A 240 15.94 14.66 10.06
CA TRP A 240 15.07 15.39 10.98
C TRP A 240 15.46 15.18 12.45
N SER A 241 15.53 16.29 13.20
CA SER A 241 15.68 16.32 14.65
C SER A 241 14.44 16.98 15.27
N PRO A 242 13.86 16.42 16.35
CA PRO A 242 12.65 16.95 17.00
C PRO A 242 12.77 18.39 17.52
N HIS A 243 13.99 18.92 17.63
CA HIS A 243 14.27 20.20 18.29
C HIS A 243 14.18 21.44 17.37
N CYS A 244 13.90 21.28 16.07
CA CYS A 244 13.95 22.40 15.11
C CYS A 244 12.64 23.17 14.90
N CYS A 245 11.49 22.70 15.38
CA CYS A 245 10.19 23.20 14.90
C CYS A 245 9.31 23.83 16.00
N SER A 246 9.80 24.85 16.71
CA SER A 246 8.99 25.61 17.70
C SER A 246 8.09 26.69 17.07
N SER A 247 8.13 26.88 15.74
CA SER A 247 7.53 28.04 15.07
C SER A 247 6.16 27.81 14.42
N CYS A 248 5.64 26.58 14.37
CA CYS A 248 4.33 26.32 13.75
C CYS A 248 3.13 26.66 14.65
N PHE A 249 3.33 26.99 15.92
CA PHE A 249 2.25 27.19 16.90
C PHE A 249 2.01 28.64 17.33
N VAL A 250 2.79 29.60 16.83
CA VAL A 250 2.69 31.02 17.23
C VAL A 250 2.15 31.86 16.07
N GLY A 251 0.87 31.69 15.77
CA GLY A 251 0.22 32.46 14.70
C GLY A 251 -1.30 32.58 14.78
N ALA A 252 -1.93 32.21 15.90
CA ALA A 252 -3.39 32.24 16.04
C ALA A 252 -3.89 32.88 17.35
N GLN A 253 -3.09 33.75 17.97
CA GLN A 253 -3.55 34.64 19.05
C GLN A 253 -2.82 35.98 18.96
N THR A 254 -3.33 36.89 18.12
CA THR A 254 -3.48 38.32 18.40
C THR A 254 -4.01 39.00 17.13
N GLY A 255 -5.23 39.53 17.23
CA GLY A 255 -5.97 40.21 16.17
C GLY A 255 -7.43 40.30 16.55
#